data_AF-A0A643EZC9-F1
#
_entry.id   AF-A0A643EZC9-F1
#
_cell.length_a   1.000
_cell.length_b   1.000
_cell.length_c   1.000
_cell.angle_alpha   90.00
_cell.angle_beta   90.00
_cell.angle_gamma   90.00
#
_symmetry.space_group_name_H-M   'P 1'
#
loop_
_entity.id
_entity.type
_entity.pdbx_description
1 polymer ?
#
loop_
_entity_poly.entity_id
_entity_poly.type
_entity_poly.pdbx_seq_one_letter_code
_entity_poly.pdbx_strand_id
1 'polypeptide(L)'
;MSYITKNYSTDGGDTLVIGGTLKVEAGATVEGLEGGGGATAWADITGKPAVIAAGADQAAARTAIGAGTSSLAVATTAPAALAAAAAVGTGTTAARADHVHALPVATALQVVAGTGGLAAGNLQVTLQALATRIAALEDAAP
;
A
#
# COMPACT_ATOMS: atom_id res chain seq x y z
N MET A 1 35.17 51.18 -28.81
CA MET A 1 36.39 50.60 -29.41
C MET A 1 35.98 49.37 -30.22
N SER A 2 36.19 49.36 -31.54
CA SER A 2 35.97 48.17 -32.36
C SER A 2 37.19 47.27 -32.22
N TYR A 3 37.07 46.13 -31.55
CA TYR A 3 38.18 45.18 -31.41
C TYR A 3 38.38 44.42 -32.73
N ILE A 4 39.48 44.71 -33.42
CA ILE A 4 39.77 44.23 -34.79
C ILE A 4 40.44 42.84 -34.75
N THR A 5 40.99 42.44 -33.60
CA THR A 5 41.62 41.14 -33.39
C THR A 5 40.62 40.14 -32.79
N LYS A 6 40.67 38.89 -33.25
CA LYS A 6 39.78 37.81 -32.75
C LYS A 6 39.92 37.57 -31.25
N ASN A 7 41.10 37.82 -30.69
CA ASN A 7 41.35 37.76 -29.26
C ASN A 7 41.73 39.17 -28.77
N TYR A 8 41.14 39.60 -27.66
CA TYR A 8 41.34 40.94 -27.11
C TYR A 8 41.04 40.97 -25.62
N SER A 9 41.61 41.94 -24.91
CA SER A 9 41.30 42.17 -23.49
C SER A 9 40.22 43.24 -23.33
N THR A 10 39.35 43.06 -22.36
CA THR A 10 38.37 44.05 -21.89
C THR A 10 38.66 44.44 -20.45
N ASP A 11 37.90 45.42 -19.92
CA ASP A 11 37.94 45.82 -18.51
C ASP A 11 39.34 46.21 -18.02
N GLY A 12 40.05 47.01 -18.83
CA GLY A 12 41.39 47.48 -18.48
C GLY A 12 42.49 46.39 -18.50
N GLY A 13 42.18 45.17 -18.96
CA GLY A 13 43.11 44.05 -18.98
C GLY A 13 42.66 42.84 -18.14
N ASP A 14 41.63 43.00 -17.31
CA ASP A 14 41.19 41.97 -16.36
C ASP A 14 40.54 40.76 -17.03
N THR A 15 39.91 40.97 -18.19
CA THR A 15 39.21 39.92 -18.92
C THR A 15 39.88 39.69 -20.28
N LEU A 16 40.21 38.43 -20.59
CA LEU A 16 40.65 38.02 -21.92
C LEU A 16 39.49 37.35 -22.68
N VAL A 17 39.10 37.94 -23.81
CA VAL A 17 38.10 37.36 -24.72
C VAL A 17 38.80 36.58 -25.82
N ILE A 18 38.40 35.31 -26.01
CA ILE A 18 38.86 34.44 -27.10
C ILE A 18 37.73 34.30 -28.11
N GLY A 19 37.87 34.89 -29.29
CA GLY A 19 36.85 34.84 -30.35
C GLY A 19 36.79 33.52 -31.13
N GLY A 20 37.36 32.45 -30.59
CA GLY A 20 37.46 31.12 -31.19
C GLY A 20 37.66 30.04 -30.12
N THR A 21 38.21 28.89 -30.52
CA THR A 21 38.46 27.80 -29.57
C THR A 21 39.76 28.02 -28.80
N LEU A 22 39.68 28.03 -27.46
CA LEU A 22 40.84 27.83 -26.60
C LEU A 22 41.10 26.32 -26.48
N LYS A 23 42.28 25.87 -26.91
CA LYS A 23 42.72 24.48 -26.75
C LYS A 23 43.77 24.40 -25.65
N VAL A 24 43.48 23.63 -24.61
CA VAL A 24 44.42 23.30 -23.52
C VAL A 24 44.88 21.86 -23.74
N GLU A 25 46.16 21.65 -23.98
CA GLU A 25 46.73 20.34 -24.33
C GLU A 25 46.94 19.46 -23.08
N ALA A 26 47.12 18.16 -23.30
CA ALA A 26 47.42 17.22 -22.22
C ALA A 26 48.68 17.62 -21.44
N GLY A 27 48.59 17.64 -20.11
CA GLY A 27 49.67 18.04 -19.20
C GLY A 27 49.69 19.53 -18.83
N ALA A 28 48.85 20.37 -19.44
CA ALA A 28 48.67 21.75 -18.99
C ALA A 28 47.81 21.83 -17.73
N THR A 29 48.15 22.75 -16.82
CA THR A 29 47.35 23.07 -15.63
C THR A 29 46.62 24.39 -15.85
N VAL A 30 45.36 24.45 -15.42
CA VAL A 30 44.59 25.70 -15.33
C VAL A 30 44.25 25.90 -13.86
N GLU A 31 44.78 26.97 -13.28
CA GLU A 31 44.54 27.31 -11.87
C GLU A 31 43.47 28.40 -11.77
N GLY A 32 42.69 28.39 -10.67
CA GLY A 32 41.68 29.43 -10.40
C GLY A 32 40.36 29.31 -11.17
N LEU A 33 40.13 28.24 -11.94
CA LEU A 33 38.82 27.98 -12.55
C LEU A 33 37.92 27.28 -11.53
N GLU A 34 37.08 28.05 -10.84
CA GLU A 34 36.07 27.50 -9.94
C GLU A 34 34.97 26.79 -10.75
N GLY A 35 34.81 25.46 -10.59
CA GLY A 35 33.65 24.71 -11.08
C GLY A 35 33.79 23.92 -12.40
N GLY A 36 34.96 23.92 -13.05
CA GLY A 36 35.14 23.26 -14.35
C GLY A 36 35.63 21.82 -14.27
N GLY A 37 34.73 20.83 -14.24
CA GLY A 37 35.04 19.47 -14.77
C GLY A 37 34.96 18.27 -13.81
N GLY A 38 34.48 18.45 -12.58
CA GLY A 38 34.17 17.32 -11.69
C GLY A 38 32.79 16.71 -11.98
N ALA A 39 32.61 15.43 -11.65
CA ALA A 39 31.27 14.84 -11.58
C ALA A 39 30.44 15.64 -10.55
N THR A 40 29.34 16.26 -10.99
CA THR A 40 28.44 16.98 -10.09
C THR A 40 27.73 15.98 -9.20
N ALA A 41 27.97 16.02 -7.88
CA ALA A 41 27.20 15.21 -6.98
C ALA A 41 25.77 15.77 -6.88
N TRP A 42 24.78 14.91 -6.65
CA TRP A 42 23.42 15.37 -6.41
C TRP A 42 23.36 16.39 -5.26
N ALA A 43 24.23 16.27 -4.27
CA ALA A 43 24.38 17.20 -3.14
C ALA A 43 24.69 18.65 -3.59
N ASP A 44 25.36 18.84 -4.72
CA ASP A 44 25.87 20.15 -5.18
C ASP A 44 24.82 20.98 -5.96
N ILE A 45 23.73 20.36 -6.40
CA ILE A 45 22.69 21.03 -7.20
C ILE A 45 21.81 21.91 -6.30
N THR A 46 21.82 23.23 -6.50
CA THR A 46 20.91 24.16 -5.81
C THR A 46 19.50 24.11 -6.40
N GLY A 47 18.46 24.23 -5.58
CA GLY A 47 17.06 24.25 -6.05
C GLY A 47 16.49 22.89 -6.45
N LYS A 48 17.24 21.79 -6.24
CA LYS A 48 16.75 20.42 -6.46
C LYS A 48 15.56 20.09 -5.55
N PRO A 49 14.59 19.27 -6.02
CA PRO A 49 13.61 18.67 -5.12
C PRO A 49 14.35 17.85 -4.07
N ALA A 50 13.97 18.01 -2.80
CA ALA A 50 14.55 17.22 -1.70
C ALA A 50 14.41 15.70 -1.91
N VAL A 51 13.47 15.30 -2.78
CA VAL A 51 12.79 14.00 -2.80
C VAL A 51 13.43 12.98 -3.74
N ILE A 52 14.18 13.40 -4.78
CA ILE A 52 14.64 12.49 -5.85
C ILE A 52 15.92 11.72 -5.47
N ALA A 53 16.71 12.22 -4.51
CA ALA A 53 17.90 11.51 -4.01
C ALA A 53 18.25 11.94 -2.57
N ALA A 54 17.26 11.89 -1.68
CA ALA A 54 17.53 12.06 -0.27
C ALA A 54 18.28 10.83 0.28
N GLY A 55 19.57 11.04 0.59
CA GLY A 55 20.38 10.13 1.39
C GLY A 55 21.05 8.98 0.62
N ALA A 56 22.02 8.35 1.29
CA ALA A 56 22.91 7.34 0.70
C ALA A 56 22.21 6.00 0.42
N ASP A 57 21.03 5.78 0.99
CA ASP A 57 20.31 4.50 0.91
C ASP A 57 18.78 4.66 0.80
N GLN A 58 18.13 3.52 0.56
CA GLN A 58 16.68 3.43 0.40
C GLN A 58 15.91 3.89 1.66
N ALA A 59 16.48 3.76 2.87
CA ALA A 59 15.81 4.13 4.11
C ALA A 59 15.78 5.64 4.32
N ALA A 60 16.88 6.31 4.00
CA ALA A 60 16.96 7.77 4.00
C ALA A 60 15.99 8.38 2.98
N ALA A 61 15.88 7.77 1.79
CA ALA A 61 14.94 8.19 0.77
C ALA A 61 13.48 8.07 1.26
N ARG A 62 13.10 6.92 1.83
CA ARG A 62 11.74 6.72 2.38
C ARG A 62 11.38 7.71 3.49
N THR A 63 12.35 8.02 4.35
CA THR A 63 12.15 8.97 5.46
C THR A 63 11.88 10.38 4.93
N ALA A 64 12.67 10.83 3.94
CA ALA A 64 12.55 12.17 3.39
C ALA A 64 11.22 12.43 2.67
N ILE A 65 10.62 11.40 2.06
CA ILE A 65 9.33 11.52 1.37
C ILE A 65 8.13 11.30 2.31
N GLY A 66 8.37 11.01 3.59
CA GLY A 66 7.32 10.69 4.55
C GLY A 66 6.57 9.38 4.24
N ALA A 67 7.13 8.50 3.39
CA ALA A 67 6.48 7.25 3.01
C ALA A 67 6.48 6.20 4.13
N GLY A 68 7.27 6.41 5.19
CA GLY A 68 7.47 5.41 6.23
C GLY A 68 7.94 4.07 5.65
N THR A 69 7.63 2.97 6.32
CA THR A 69 7.64 1.62 5.76
C THR A 69 6.20 1.24 5.49
N SER A 70 5.67 1.48 4.28
CA SER A 70 4.33 1.08 3.80
C SER A 70 3.40 0.52 4.89
N SER A 71 2.91 1.38 5.78
CA SER A 71 2.15 0.95 6.98
C SER A 71 0.69 0.84 6.60
N LEU A 72 0.38 -0.18 5.80
CA LEU A 72 -1.00 -0.50 5.47
C LEU A 72 -1.63 -1.09 6.74
N ALA A 73 -2.49 -0.32 7.40
CA ALA A 73 -3.26 -0.81 8.53
C ALA A 73 -4.23 -1.89 8.02
N VAL A 74 -3.88 -3.16 8.20
CA VAL A 74 -4.78 -4.28 7.90
C VAL A 74 -5.74 -4.41 9.07
N ALA A 75 -7.05 -4.42 8.78
CA ALA A 75 -8.07 -4.57 9.83
C ALA A 75 -7.91 -5.92 10.56
N THR A 76 -7.92 -5.89 11.89
CA THR A 76 -7.81 -7.06 12.78
C THR A 76 -9.13 -7.42 13.46
N THR A 77 -10.23 -6.77 13.05
CA THR A 77 -11.57 -6.99 13.59
C THR A 77 -12.50 -7.50 12.50
N ALA A 78 -13.29 -8.52 12.80
CA ALA A 78 -14.32 -9.00 11.88
C ALA A 78 -15.37 -7.90 11.64
N PRO A 79 -15.99 -7.82 10.44
CA PRO A 79 -17.12 -6.95 10.21
C PRO A 79 -18.22 -7.18 11.26
N ALA A 80 -18.79 -6.10 11.79
CA ALA A 80 -19.77 -6.16 12.89
C ALA A 80 -20.98 -7.06 12.57
N ALA A 81 -21.33 -7.18 11.28
CA ALA A 81 -22.42 -8.03 10.80
C ALA A 81 -22.18 -9.54 11.04
N LEU A 82 -20.94 -9.97 11.32
CA LEU A 82 -20.57 -11.40 11.41
C LEU A 82 -19.97 -11.80 12.78
N ALA A 83 -19.83 -10.84 13.70
CA ALA A 83 -18.94 -10.90 14.87
C ALA A 83 -19.16 -12.07 15.85
N ALA A 84 -20.37 -12.63 15.93
CA ALA A 84 -20.64 -13.75 16.85
C ALA A 84 -20.15 -15.12 16.30
N ALA A 85 -20.03 -15.27 14.98
CA ALA A 85 -19.66 -16.52 14.32
C ALA A 85 -18.29 -16.46 13.62
N ALA A 86 -17.74 -15.26 13.43
CA ALA A 86 -16.46 -15.07 12.74
C ALA A 86 -15.27 -15.04 13.71
N ALA A 87 -14.29 -15.90 13.47
CA ALA A 87 -12.95 -15.77 14.05
C ALA A 87 -12.08 -14.95 13.09
N VAL A 88 -11.36 -13.94 13.60
CA VAL A 88 -10.34 -13.23 12.83
C VAL A 88 -9.06 -14.06 12.82
N GLY A 89 -8.43 -14.23 11.66
CA GLY A 89 -7.11 -14.83 11.58
C GLY A 89 -6.05 -13.96 12.27
N THR A 90 -5.13 -14.57 13.02
CA THR A 90 -4.05 -13.86 13.73
C THR A 90 -2.82 -13.56 12.87
N GLY A 91 -2.87 -13.90 11.57
CA GLY A 91 -1.78 -13.67 10.63
C GLY A 91 -1.63 -12.18 10.29
N THR A 92 -0.41 -11.66 10.39
CA THR A 92 -0.06 -10.27 10.05
C THR A 92 0.18 -10.05 8.55
N THR A 93 0.10 -11.12 7.74
CA THR A 93 0.18 -11.05 6.28
C THR A 93 -1.20 -10.73 5.73
N ALA A 94 -1.31 -9.72 4.86
CA ALA A 94 -2.57 -9.41 4.18
C ALA A 94 -3.16 -10.68 3.55
N ALA A 95 -4.42 -10.99 3.90
CA ALA A 95 -5.11 -12.16 3.38
C ALA A 95 -5.11 -12.07 1.85
N ARG A 96 -4.48 -13.05 1.18
CA ARG A 96 -4.47 -13.14 -0.27
C ARG A 96 -5.93 -13.34 -0.73
N ALA A 97 -6.22 -12.96 -1.97
CA ALA A 97 -7.57 -12.98 -2.55
C ALA A 97 -8.27 -14.36 -2.57
N ASP A 98 -7.62 -15.41 -2.07
CA ASP A 98 -8.09 -16.80 -1.97
C ASP A 98 -8.72 -17.13 -0.59
N HIS A 99 -9.02 -16.16 0.28
CA HIS A 99 -9.70 -16.46 1.54
C HIS A 99 -11.14 -16.98 1.28
N VAL A 100 -11.37 -18.24 1.64
CA VAL A 100 -12.67 -18.91 1.52
C VAL A 100 -13.47 -18.68 2.81
N HIS A 101 -14.75 -18.33 2.67
CA HIS A 101 -15.67 -18.38 3.79
C HIS A 101 -16.11 -19.83 3.98
N ALA A 102 -15.78 -20.43 5.13
CA ALA A 102 -16.43 -21.66 5.54
C ALA A 102 -17.91 -21.34 5.73
N LEU A 103 -18.74 -21.71 4.76
CA LEU A 103 -20.17 -21.84 5.00
C LEU A 103 -20.29 -22.84 6.15
N PRO A 104 -20.85 -22.48 7.31
CA PRO A 104 -21.15 -23.48 8.32
C PRO A 104 -21.99 -24.53 7.59
N VAL A 105 -21.62 -25.80 7.75
CA VAL A 105 -22.43 -26.89 7.25
C VAL A 105 -23.83 -26.62 7.81
N ALA A 106 -24.74 -26.15 6.98
CA ALA A 106 -26.13 -26.12 7.35
C ALA A 106 -26.40 -27.61 7.55
N THR A 107 -26.48 -28.05 8.80
CA THR A 107 -27.19 -29.28 9.10
C THR A 107 -28.50 -29.14 8.33
N ALA A 108 -28.70 -30.01 7.34
CA ALA A 108 -29.67 -29.86 6.25
C ALA A 108 -31.14 -29.71 6.71
N LEU A 109 -31.37 -29.64 8.02
CA LEU A 109 -32.64 -29.41 8.67
C LEU A 109 -33.05 -27.93 8.75
N GLN A 110 -32.12 -26.97 8.63
CA GLN A 110 -32.45 -25.54 8.81
C GLN A 110 -32.88 -24.80 7.53
N VAL A 111 -32.83 -25.46 6.37
CA VAL A 111 -33.19 -24.87 5.06
C VAL A 111 -34.64 -25.18 4.63
N VAL A 112 -35.34 -26.11 5.29
CA VAL A 112 -36.78 -26.36 5.04
C VAL A 112 -37.65 -25.68 6.12
N ALA A 113 -37.36 -24.41 6.40
CA ALA A 113 -38.29 -23.55 7.13
C ALA A 113 -38.08 -22.09 6.72
N GLY A 114 -38.42 -21.76 5.48
CA GLY A 114 -38.79 -20.38 5.17
C GLY A 114 -39.94 -19.97 6.10
N THR A 115 -39.70 -18.95 6.92
CA THR A 115 -40.66 -18.22 7.79
C THR A 115 -41.06 -18.77 9.17
N GLY A 116 -40.34 -19.71 9.76
CA GLY A 116 -40.57 -19.99 11.19
C GLY A 116 -39.72 -21.11 11.73
N GLY A 117 -38.69 -20.77 12.50
CA GLY A 117 -37.99 -21.74 13.33
C GLY A 117 -38.99 -22.36 14.31
N LEU A 118 -39.42 -23.59 14.03
CA LEU A 118 -40.18 -24.38 15.00
C LEU A 118 -39.21 -24.76 16.11
N ALA A 119 -39.34 -24.14 17.28
CA ALA A 119 -38.60 -24.58 18.47
C ALA A 119 -38.88 -26.07 18.67
N ALA A 120 -37.82 -26.89 18.80
CA ALA A 120 -37.93 -28.35 18.88
C ALA A 120 -38.94 -28.83 19.95
N GLY A 121 -39.11 -28.06 21.03
CA GLY A 121 -40.12 -28.31 22.06
C GLY A 121 -41.57 -28.23 21.55
N ASN A 122 -41.89 -27.32 20.63
CA ASN A 122 -43.25 -27.18 20.08
C ASN A 122 -43.63 -28.38 19.19
N LEU A 123 -42.67 -28.93 18.45
CA LEU A 123 -42.90 -30.14 17.65
C LEU A 123 -43.13 -31.36 18.56
N GLN A 124 -42.36 -31.52 19.63
CA GLN A 124 -42.53 -32.62 20.59
C GLN A 124 -43.90 -32.56 21.27
N VAL A 125 -44.35 -31.37 21.68
CA VAL A 125 -45.70 -31.18 22.27
C VAL A 125 -46.80 -31.49 21.24
N THR A 126 -46.63 -31.08 19.99
CA THR A 126 -47.62 -31.32 18.92
C THR A 126 -47.72 -32.81 18.56
N LEU A 127 -46.59 -33.51 18.47
CA LEU A 127 -46.54 -34.95 18.22
C LEU A 127 -47.12 -35.74 19.41
N GLN A 128 -46.84 -35.32 20.65
CA GLN A 128 -47.46 -35.92 21.83
C GLN A 128 -48.98 -35.74 21.81
N ALA A 129 -49.46 -34.54 21.49
CA ALA A 129 -50.89 -34.26 21.40
C ALA A 129 -51.57 -35.06 20.27
N LEU A 130 -50.88 -35.24 19.14
CA LEU A 130 -51.37 -36.08 18.04
C LEU A 130 -51.43 -37.56 18.46
N ALA A 131 -50.37 -38.09 19.10
CA ALA A 131 -50.35 -39.45 19.59
C ALA A 131 -51.49 -39.71 20.59
N THR A 132 -51.74 -38.77 21.50
CA THR A 132 -52.88 -38.85 22.43
C THR A 132 -54.22 -38.84 21.71
N ARG A 133 -54.39 -38.02 20.67
CA ARG A 133 -55.63 -38.00 19.86
C ARG A 133 -55.83 -39.28 19.06
N ILE A 134 -54.76 -39.88 18.53
CA ILE A 134 -54.84 -41.15 17.81
C ILE A 134 -55.27 -42.26 18.77
N ALA A 135 -54.63 -42.38 19.92
CA ALA A 135 -55.01 -43.38 20.94
C ALA A 135 -56.48 -43.22 21.36
N ALA A 136 -56.94 -41.99 21.59
CA ALA A 136 -58.33 -41.73 21.92
C ALA A 136 -59.31 -42.08 20.78
N LEU A 137 -58.89 -42.00 19.52
CA LEU A 137 -59.69 -42.41 18.37
C LEU A 137 -59.69 -43.93 18.19
N GLU A 138 -58.57 -44.60 18.49
CA GLU A 138 -58.46 -46.06 18.48
C GLU A 138 -59.33 -46.68 19.58
N ASP A 139 -59.35 -46.10 20.78
CA ASP A 139 -60.23 -46.52 21.89
C ASP A 139 -61.71 -46.24 21.64
N ALA A 140 -62.03 -45.26 20.78
CA ALA A 140 -63.40 -44.87 20.43
C ALA A 140 -63.96 -45.63 19.22
N ALA A 141 -63.16 -46.50 18.58
CA ALA A 141 -63.63 -47.35 17.50
C ALA A 141 -64.44 -48.54 18.08
N PRO A 142 -65.68 -48.78 17.64
CA PRO A 142 -66.54 -49.88 18.15
C PRO A 142 -66.11 -51.27 17.69
#